data_AF-A0A4U0QS28-F1
#
_entry.id   AF-A0A4U0QS28-F1
#
_cell.length_a   1.000
_cell.length_b   1.000
_cell.length_c   1.000
_cell.angle_alpha   90.00
_cell.angle_beta   90.00
_cell.angle_gamma   90.00
#
_symmetry.space_group_name_H-M   'P 1'
#
loop_
_entity.id
_entity.type
_entity.pdbx_description
1 polymer ?
#
loop_
_entity_poly.entity_id
_entity_poly.type
_entity_poly.pdbx_seq_one_letter_code
_entity_poly.pdbx_strand_id
1 'polypeptide(L)'
;MLTRCLRFRGFVLALCALWLLVGCAVQQATLAYSEGRYLDSVRKTVSYLDQRGTLPDASDSEKLFGIVRNVVAHYEAELAQTVSTDRAGRIAALDALWQLRVLLDGKFYDEQVAFFTGKYTVEGLALQVAEQFYLSAQEIPIHSKEDFLARAQAYGNALKYHAYKDAAEQRDTNTRLYWQGVAEEHYLRGKDAIAAKNYRLASEELGEALSAYAAYGSYKDSQVLYDKYDRIYRSDESRRLYQQAKEVLKTARLKSDYRMVAADFQRAYDIHAKYGELNDARAQAETWRARGVVTVALRSDDVGLEYDVKNWLGQSYVRWVNDGAADVKLNLRWQDRYDERRNDRSVTAMSENVKSRAQRTKPDGTVEWYDAYTLYRFNKVREISENWLELRLDIDATGQYRYRNTLTETEGSRRVEEYYTGEVPSNYRRRSEGNWDRREELIDRARAHIWERLHGDIDEIGAGLARL
;
A
#
# COMPACT_ATOMS: atom_id res chain seq x y z
N MET A 1 -14.51 -58.73 23.87
CA MET A 1 -15.91 -58.26 23.92
C MET A 1 -16.08 -56.73 23.88
N LEU A 2 -15.04 -55.91 24.10
CA LEU A 2 -15.17 -54.43 24.14
C LEU A 2 -15.04 -53.68 22.80
N THR A 3 -14.68 -54.34 21.70
CA THR A 3 -14.46 -53.68 20.40
C THR A 3 -15.65 -53.76 19.42
N ARG A 4 -16.72 -54.50 19.74
CA ARG A 4 -17.92 -54.59 18.87
C ARG A 4 -19.03 -53.56 19.20
N CYS A 5 -19.06 -53.01 20.41
CA CYS A 5 -20.06 -51.98 20.78
C CYS A 5 -19.75 -50.56 20.29
N LEU A 6 -18.48 -50.23 20.01
CA LEU A 6 -18.08 -48.89 19.56
C LEU A 6 -18.37 -48.65 18.06
N ARG A 7 -18.30 -49.68 17.20
CA ARG A 7 -18.63 -49.55 15.77
C ARG A 7 -20.13 -49.38 15.52
N PHE A 8 -20.99 -49.93 16.37
CA PHE A 8 -22.44 -49.80 16.26
C PHE A 8 -22.94 -48.43 16.72
N ARG A 9 -22.34 -47.86 17.78
CA ARG A 9 -22.67 -46.49 18.24
C ARG A 9 -22.22 -45.40 17.27
N GLY A 10 -21.07 -45.54 16.60
CA GLY A 10 -20.62 -44.60 15.57
C GLY A 10 -21.51 -44.59 14.32
N PHE A 11 -22.01 -45.76 13.90
CA PHE A 11 -22.91 -45.88 12.76
C PHE A 11 -24.32 -45.32 13.05
N VAL A 12 -24.82 -45.50 14.28
CA VAL A 12 -26.10 -44.94 14.73
C VAL A 12 -26.02 -43.43 14.95
N LEU A 13 -24.90 -42.89 15.45
CA LEU A 13 -24.69 -41.43 15.58
C LEU A 13 -24.51 -40.74 14.23
N ALA A 14 -23.85 -41.37 13.24
CA ALA A 14 -23.76 -40.85 11.87
C ALA A 14 -25.11 -40.90 11.14
N LEU A 15 -25.92 -41.95 11.34
CA LEU A 15 -27.30 -41.99 10.86
C LEU A 15 -28.15 -40.89 11.54
N CYS A 16 -28.10 -40.75 12.86
CA CYS A 16 -28.84 -39.70 13.57
C CYS A 16 -28.42 -38.28 13.17
N ALA A 17 -27.14 -38.04 12.86
CA ALA A 17 -26.67 -36.75 12.34
C ALA A 17 -27.16 -36.48 10.90
N LEU A 18 -27.23 -37.50 10.05
CA LEU A 18 -27.86 -37.39 8.72
C LEU A 18 -29.36 -37.12 8.83
N TRP A 19 -30.08 -37.76 9.77
CA TRP A 19 -31.52 -37.53 9.98
C TRP A 19 -31.82 -36.16 10.65
N LEU A 20 -30.92 -35.63 11.48
CA LEU A 20 -31.04 -34.28 12.08
C LEU A 20 -30.76 -33.15 11.08
N LEU A 21 -29.87 -33.36 10.10
CA LEU A 21 -29.60 -32.40 9.02
C LEU A 21 -30.75 -32.34 7.99
N VAL A 22 -31.37 -33.49 7.71
CA VAL A 22 -32.51 -33.65 6.80
C VAL A 22 -33.75 -32.90 7.30
N GLY A 23 -34.09 -33.00 8.59
CA GLY A 23 -35.20 -32.24 9.18
C GLY A 23 -34.97 -30.73 9.19
N CYS A 24 -33.71 -30.29 9.22
CA CYS A 24 -33.35 -28.87 9.23
C CYS A 24 -33.54 -28.22 7.86
N ALA A 25 -33.27 -28.94 6.76
CA ALA A 25 -33.36 -28.39 5.40
C ALA A 25 -34.80 -28.21 4.90
N VAL A 26 -35.68 -29.19 5.16
CA VAL A 26 -37.12 -29.07 4.84
C VAL A 26 -37.73 -27.90 5.59
N GLN A 27 -37.43 -27.77 6.89
CA GLN A 27 -37.92 -26.68 7.73
C GLN A 27 -37.39 -25.30 7.27
N GLN A 28 -36.14 -25.22 6.80
CA GLN A 28 -35.59 -23.99 6.23
C GLN A 28 -36.31 -23.58 4.93
N ALA A 29 -36.66 -24.53 4.05
CA ALA A 29 -37.43 -24.24 2.85
C ALA A 29 -38.84 -23.75 3.19
N THR A 30 -39.52 -24.41 4.14
CA THR A 30 -40.85 -23.98 4.61
C THR A 30 -40.82 -22.61 5.27
N LEU A 31 -39.81 -22.32 6.09
CA LEU A 31 -39.64 -21.01 6.72
C LEU A 31 -39.45 -19.91 5.67
N ALA A 32 -38.54 -20.11 4.71
CA ALA A 32 -38.31 -19.15 3.63
C ALA A 32 -39.60 -18.88 2.83
N TYR A 33 -40.40 -19.92 2.55
CA TYR A 33 -41.70 -19.75 1.90
C TYR A 33 -42.67 -18.91 2.74
N SER A 34 -42.80 -19.20 4.03
CA SER A 34 -43.69 -18.45 4.94
C SER A 34 -43.29 -16.98 5.13
N GLU A 35 -42.02 -16.65 4.93
CA GLU A 35 -41.50 -15.29 4.97
C GLU A 35 -41.61 -14.55 3.62
N GLY A 36 -42.26 -15.15 2.61
CA GLY A 36 -42.40 -14.56 1.27
C GLY A 36 -41.13 -14.63 0.42
N ARG A 37 -40.09 -15.35 0.86
CA ARG A 37 -38.83 -15.56 0.11
C ARG A 37 -38.99 -16.72 -0.86
N TYR A 38 -39.88 -16.57 -1.83
CA TYR A 38 -40.36 -17.66 -2.68
C TYR A 38 -39.26 -18.35 -3.51
N LEU A 39 -38.45 -17.60 -4.27
CA LEU A 39 -37.33 -18.20 -5.03
C LEU A 39 -36.30 -18.89 -4.12
N ASP A 40 -36.02 -18.31 -2.94
CA ASP A 40 -35.09 -18.91 -1.97
C ASP A 40 -35.64 -20.24 -1.41
N SER A 41 -36.95 -20.31 -1.15
CA SER A 41 -37.59 -21.54 -0.70
C SER A 41 -37.44 -22.70 -1.70
N VAL A 42 -37.53 -22.41 -3.00
CA VAL A 42 -37.31 -23.40 -4.06
C VAL A 42 -35.82 -23.73 -4.20
N ARG A 43 -34.92 -22.74 -4.13
CA ARG A 43 -33.46 -23.01 -4.15
C ARG A 43 -33.03 -23.93 -2.99
N LYS A 44 -33.58 -23.72 -1.79
CA LYS A 44 -33.35 -24.59 -0.63
C LYS A 44 -33.91 -25.99 -0.85
N THR A 45 -35.10 -26.09 -1.43
CA THR A 45 -35.72 -27.38 -1.81
C THR A 45 -34.84 -28.14 -2.81
N VAL A 46 -34.42 -27.50 -3.90
CA VAL A 46 -33.54 -28.08 -4.93
C VAL A 46 -32.21 -28.50 -4.33
N SER A 47 -31.55 -27.64 -3.55
CA SER A 47 -30.28 -27.94 -2.90
C SER A 47 -30.36 -29.17 -1.99
N TYR A 48 -31.44 -29.29 -1.21
CA TYR A 48 -31.68 -30.45 -0.37
C TYR A 48 -31.88 -31.75 -1.17
N LEU A 49 -32.72 -31.71 -2.21
CA LEU A 49 -32.98 -32.88 -3.06
C LEU A 49 -31.73 -33.32 -3.82
N ASP A 50 -30.98 -32.36 -4.39
CA ASP A 50 -29.72 -32.61 -5.11
C ASP A 50 -28.65 -33.22 -4.20
N GLN A 51 -28.51 -32.72 -2.96
CA GLN A 51 -27.57 -33.27 -1.98
C GLN A 51 -27.95 -34.69 -1.56
N ARG A 52 -29.24 -34.99 -1.44
CA ARG A 52 -29.73 -36.31 -1.05
C ARG A 52 -29.63 -37.34 -2.18
N GLY A 53 -29.76 -36.89 -3.44
CA GLY A 53 -29.66 -37.73 -4.64
C GLY A 53 -30.78 -38.78 -4.80
N THR A 54 -31.76 -38.77 -3.91
CA THR A 54 -32.94 -39.66 -3.89
C THR A 54 -34.12 -38.91 -3.29
N LEU A 55 -35.34 -39.36 -3.60
CA LEU A 55 -36.55 -38.77 -3.02
C LEU A 55 -36.60 -39.03 -1.50
N PRO A 56 -37.01 -38.04 -0.69
CA PRO A 56 -37.27 -38.24 0.73
C PRO A 56 -38.54 -39.07 0.95
N ASP A 57 -38.96 -39.26 2.21
CA ASP A 57 -40.22 -39.94 2.48
C ASP A 57 -41.43 -39.19 1.87
N ALA A 58 -42.58 -39.86 1.86
CA ALA A 58 -43.78 -39.32 1.21
C ALA A 58 -44.23 -37.98 1.82
N SER A 59 -44.09 -37.78 3.13
CA SER A 59 -44.53 -36.56 3.81
C SER A 59 -43.62 -35.38 3.47
N ASP A 60 -42.31 -35.59 3.51
CA ASP A 60 -41.34 -34.56 3.16
C ASP A 60 -41.38 -34.24 1.66
N SER A 61 -41.56 -35.25 0.81
CA SER A 61 -41.75 -35.07 -0.63
C SER A 61 -42.99 -34.21 -0.91
N GLU A 62 -44.11 -34.51 -0.28
CA GLU A 62 -45.35 -33.73 -0.42
C GLU A 62 -45.16 -32.26 -0.02
N LYS A 63 -44.49 -32.00 1.11
CA LYS A 63 -44.20 -30.63 1.56
C LYS A 63 -43.30 -29.87 0.58
N LEU A 64 -42.19 -30.48 0.16
CA LEU A 64 -41.20 -29.84 -0.69
C LEU A 64 -41.75 -29.54 -2.08
N PHE A 65 -42.38 -30.52 -2.75
CA PHE A 65 -43.00 -30.29 -4.05
C PHE A 65 -44.26 -29.43 -3.95
N GLY A 66 -44.94 -29.43 -2.81
CA GLY A 66 -46.00 -28.47 -2.49
C GLY A 66 -45.51 -27.02 -2.48
N ILE A 67 -44.35 -26.74 -1.87
CA ILE A 67 -43.70 -25.42 -1.92
C ILE A 67 -43.42 -25.02 -3.38
N VAL A 68 -42.79 -25.89 -4.17
CA VAL A 68 -42.48 -25.62 -5.57
C VAL A 68 -43.75 -25.29 -6.35
N ARG A 69 -44.82 -26.08 -6.19
CA ARG A 69 -46.11 -25.86 -6.85
C ARG A 69 -46.74 -24.53 -6.47
N ASN A 70 -46.74 -24.19 -5.18
CA ASN A 70 -47.33 -22.95 -4.71
C ASN A 70 -46.56 -21.72 -5.18
N VAL A 71 -45.22 -21.80 -5.21
CA VAL A 71 -44.37 -20.71 -5.71
C VAL A 71 -44.56 -20.49 -7.22
N VAL A 72 -44.65 -21.57 -8.02
CA VAL A 72 -44.97 -21.45 -9.45
C VAL A 72 -46.36 -20.84 -9.64
N ALA A 73 -47.38 -21.35 -8.94
CA ALA A 73 -48.74 -20.83 -9.03
C ALA A 73 -48.85 -19.36 -8.60
N HIS A 74 -48.05 -18.93 -7.62
CA HIS A 74 -47.96 -17.54 -7.20
C HIS A 74 -47.48 -16.65 -8.35
N TYR A 75 -46.34 -16.95 -8.98
CA TYR A 75 -45.83 -16.12 -10.09
C TYR A 75 -46.67 -16.21 -11.36
N GLU A 76 -47.32 -17.36 -11.63
CA GLU A 76 -48.31 -17.47 -12.71
C GLU A 76 -49.55 -16.58 -12.44
N ALA A 77 -50.03 -16.55 -11.20
CA ALA A 77 -51.15 -15.72 -10.80
C ALA A 77 -50.78 -14.22 -10.85
N GLU A 78 -49.59 -13.84 -10.37
CA GLU A 78 -49.07 -12.48 -10.51
C GLU A 78 -49.05 -12.08 -11.99
N LEU A 79 -48.43 -12.89 -12.86
CA LEU A 79 -48.35 -12.59 -14.28
C LEU A 79 -49.73 -12.45 -14.96
N ALA A 80 -50.72 -13.23 -14.52
CA ALA A 80 -52.10 -13.17 -15.04
C ALA A 80 -52.88 -11.94 -14.54
N GLN A 81 -52.59 -11.48 -13.31
CA GLN A 81 -53.24 -10.33 -12.70
C GLN A 81 -52.56 -9.00 -13.05
N THR A 82 -51.27 -9.01 -13.39
CA THR A 82 -50.54 -7.83 -13.84
C THR A 82 -51.03 -7.39 -15.21
N VAL A 83 -51.57 -6.17 -15.27
CA VAL A 83 -52.05 -5.54 -16.51
C VAL A 83 -50.94 -5.51 -17.57
N SER A 84 -51.33 -5.61 -18.84
CA SER A 84 -50.39 -5.77 -19.96
C SER A 84 -49.40 -4.62 -20.13
N THR A 85 -49.71 -3.44 -19.59
CA THR A 85 -48.88 -2.23 -19.64
C THR A 85 -47.92 -2.09 -18.46
N ASP A 86 -48.09 -2.86 -17.37
CA ASP A 86 -47.12 -2.87 -16.26
C ASP A 86 -45.96 -3.80 -16.62
N ARG A 87 -45.00 -3.25 -17.37
CA ARG A 87 -43.82 -4.01 -17.82
C ARG A 87 -42.97 -4.50 -16.66
N ALA A 88 -42.79 -3.70 -15.62
CA ALA A 88 -41.92 -4.04 -14.50
C ALA A 88 -42.46 -5.25 -13.73
N GLY A 89 -43.76 -5.25 -13.40
CA GLY A 89 -44.41 -6.38 -12.75
C GLY A 89 -44.35 -7.66 -13.61
N ARG A 90 -44.62 -7.54 -14.91
CA ARG A 90 -44.57 -8.69 -15.84
C ARG A 90 -43.17 -9.26 -15.99
N ILE A 91 -42.15 -8.40 -16.11
CA ILE A 91 -40.74 -8.81 -16.16
C ILE A 91 -40.36 -9.56 -14.88
N ALA A 92 -40.73 -9.04 -13.71
CA ALA A 92 -40.40 -9.67 -12.42
C ALA A 92 -41.00 -11.08 -12.29
N ALA A 93 -42.29 -11.24 -12.63
CA ALA A 93 -42.95 -12.55 -12.59
C ALA A 93 -42.37 -13.53 -13.62
N LEU A 94 -42.13 -13.08 -14.86
CA LEU A 94 -41.53 -13.92 -15.91
C LEU A 94 -40.08 -14.32 -15.61
N ASP A 95 -39.28 -13.40 -15.08
CA ASP A 95 -37.91 -13.69 -14.65
C ASP A 95 -37.90 -14.70 -13.50
N ALA A 96 -38.79 -14.55 -12.52
CA ALA A 96 -38.93 -15.53 -11.44
C ALA A 96 -39.30 -16.93 -11.98
N LEU A 97 -40.27 -17.01 -12.90
CA LEU A 97 -40.61 -18.28 -13.57
C LEU A 97 -39.41 -18.82 -14.37
N TRP A 98 -38.68 -17.99 -15.10
CA TRP A 98 -37.49 -18.39 -15.84
C TRP A 98 -36.42 -18.97 -14.91
N GLN A 99 -36.11 -18.28 -13.80
CA GLN A 99 -35.17 -18.75 -12.79
C GLN A 99 -35.60 -20.09 -12.18
N LEU A 100 -36.89 -20.26 -11.85
CA LEU A 100 -37.43 -21.54 -11.37
C LEU A 100 -37.24 -22.63 -12.42
N ARG A 101 -37.49 -22.33 -13.70
CA ARG A 101 -37.36 -23.30 -14.78
C ARG A 101 -35.93 -23.73 -14.98
N VAL A 102 -34.97 -22.82 -14.90
CA VAL A 102 -33.53 -23.12 -14.93
C VAL A 102 -33.11 -23.97 -13.73
N LEU A 103 -33.58 -23.64 -12.52
CA LEU A 103 -33.25 -24.38 -11.30
C LEU A 103 -33.76 -25.83 -11.31
N LEU A 104 -34.92 -26.05 -11.93
CA LEU A 104 -35.61 -27.34 -11.97
C LEU A 104 -35.29 -28.18 -13.21
N ASP A 105 -34.48 -27.66 -14.14
CA ASP A 105 -34.21 -28.34 -15.41
C ASP A 105 -33.37 -29.61 -15.24
N GLY A 106 -33.77 -30.69 -15.92
CA GLY A 106 -32.99 -31.93 -16.02
C GLY A 106 -32.70 -32.64 -14.68
N LYS A 107 -33.55 -32.44 -13.67
CA LYS A 107 -33.38 -33.03 -12.35
C LYS A 107 -33.84 -34.49 -12.30
N PHE A 108 -33.28 -35.28 -11.39
CA PHE A 108 -33.68 -36.70 -11.23
C PHE A 108 -35.14 -36.87 -10.79
N TYR A 109 -35.75 -35.81 -10.29
CA TYR A 109 -37.15 -35.72 -9.85
C TYR A 109 -38.03 -34.93 -10.83
N ASP A 110 -37.66 -34.86 -12.11
CA ASP A 110 -38.39 -34.07 -13.12
C ASP A 110 -39.88 -34.46 -13.22
N GLU A 111 -40.20 -35.74 -13.06
CA GLU A 111 -41.60 -36.22 -13.04
C GLU A 111 -42.45 -35.52 -11.95
N GLN A 112 -41.86 -35.21 -10.79
CA GLN A 112 -42.56 -34.54 -9.69
C GLN A 112 -42.79 -33.04 -9.96
N VAL A 113 -42.04 -32.45 -10.88
CA VAL A 113 -42.15 -31.03 -11.27
C VAL A 113 -42.66 -30.82 -12.70
N ALA A 114 -43.08 -31.91 -13.37
CA ALA A 114 -43.58 -31.92 -14.75
C ALA A 114 -44.78 -30.99 -14.98
N PHE A 115 -45.57 -30.69 -13.94
CA PHE A 115 -46.65 -29.69 -14.01
C PHE A 115 -46.16 -28.32 -14.46
N PHE A 116 -44.88 -28.02 -14.21
CA PHE A 116 -44.22 -26.78 -14.58
C PHE A 116 -43.20 -26.99 -15.71
N THR A 117 -42.29 -27.97 -15.57
CA THR A 117 -41.23 -28.22 -16.57
C THR A 117 -41.78 -28.74 -17.90
N GLY A 118 -42.95 -29.38 -17.90
CA GLY A 118 -43.67 -29.79 -19.11
C GLY A 118 -44.49 -28.66 -19.76
N LYS A 119 -44.82 -27.59 -19.02
CA LYS A 119 -45.57 -26.43 -19.53
C LYS A 119 -44.67 -25.35 -20.12
N TYR A 120 -43.50 -25.14 -19.52
CA TYR A 120 -42.56 -24.09 -19.94
C TYR A 120 -41.20 -24.68 -20.30
N THR A 121 -40.56 -24.11 -21.32
CA THR A 121 -39.15 -24.36 -21.62
C THR A 121 -38.30 -23.20 -21.09
N VAL A 122 -37.02 -23.46 -20.79
CA VAL A 122 -36.06 -22.41 -20.40
C VAL A 122 -36.00 -21.32 -21.46
N GLU A 123 -35.85 -21.72 -22.73
CA GLU A 123 -35.78 -20.81 -23.88
C GLU A 123 -37.09 -20.03 -24.08
N GLY A 124 -38.25 -20.68 -23.94
CA GLY A 124 -39.56 -20.04 -24.11
C GLY A 124 -39.86 -18.98 -23.06
N LEU A 125 -39.46 -19.21 -21.80
CA LEU A 125 -39.56 -18.19 -20.75
C LEU A 125 -38.53 -17.07 -20.96
N ALA A 126 -37.29 -17.41 -21.36
CA ALA A 126 -36.27 -16.41 -21.68
C ALA A 126 -36.72 -15.47 -22.81
N LEU A 127 -37.35 -16.02 -23.86
CA LEU A 127 -37.94 -15.26 -24.96
C LEU A 127 -39.03 -14.29 -24.46
N GLN A 128 -39.91 -14.73 -23.57
CA GLN A 128 -40.97 -13.89 -23.01
C GLN A 128 -40.41 -12.75 -22.12
N VAL A 129 -39.38 -13.03 -21.32
CA VAL A 129 -38.67 -11.99 -20.55
C VAL A 129 -38.03 -10.97 -21.49
N ALA A 130 -37.34 -11.45 -22.54
CA ALA A 130 -36.70 -10.58 -23.53
C ALA A 130 -37.71 -9.69 -24.27
N GLU A 131 -38.86 -10.24 -24.64
CA GLU A 131 -39.95 -9.48 -25.26
C GLU A 131 -40.45 -8.34 -24.35
N GLN A 132 -40.66 -8.58 -23.05
CA GLN A 132 -41.12 -7.53 -22.16
C GLN A 132 -40.09 -6.41 -21.98
N PHE A 133 -38.80 -6.75 -21.88
CA PHE A 133 -37.73 -5.73 -21.89
C PHE A 133 -37.71 -4.94 -23.19
N TYR A 134 -37.86 -5.60 -24.34
CA TYR A 134 -37.93 -4.94 -25.64
C TYR A 134 -39.10 -3.96 -25.72
N LEU A 135 -40.30 -4.35 -25.28
CA LEU A 135 -41.47 -3.47 -25.23
C LEU A 135 -41.28 -2.30 -24.26
N SER A 136 -40.69 -2.55 -23.08
CA SER A 136 -40.39 -1.47 -22.14
C SER A 136 -39.45 -0.42 -22.73
N ALA A 137 -38.50 -0.84 -23.57
CA ALA A 137 -37.60 0.08 -24.26
C ALA A 137 -38.36 0.99 -25.24
N GLN A 138 -39.37 0.46 -25.94
CA GLN A 138 -40.19 1.23 -26.90
C GLN A 138 -41.08 2.26 -26.21
N GLU A 139 -41.50 2.00 -24.97
CA GLU A 139 -42.39 2.86 -24.18
C GLU A 139 -41.66 4.05 -23.52
N ILE A 140 -40.33 4.01 -23.38
CA ILE A 140 -39.54 5.13 -22.84
C ILE A 140 -39.60 6.30 -23.84
N PRO A 141 -40.18 7.45 -23.51
CA PRO A 141 -40.20 8.59 -24.44
C PRO A 141 -38.80 9.18 -24.61
N ILE A 142 -38.53 9.85 -25.74
CA ILE A 142 -37.24 10.50 -25.99
C ILE A 142 -37.41 12.01 -25.80
N HIS A 143 -36.87 12.52 -24.70
CA HIS A 143 -36.84 13.94 -24.37
C HIS A 143 -35.41 14.44 -24.12
N SER A 144 -34.51 13.56 -23.69
CA SER A 144 -33.10 13.88 -23.46
C SER A 144 -32.16 12.74 -23.86
N LYS A 145 -30.85 12.98 -23.74
CA LYS A 145 -29.83 11.96 -24.00
C LYS A 145 -29.95 10.78 -23.04
N GLU A 146 -30.31 11.04 -21.79
CA GLU A 146 -30.49 10.03 -20.74
C GLU A 146 -31.56 9.00 -21.11
N ASP A 147 -32.59 9.39 -21.85
CA ASP A 147 -33.62 8.47 -22.35
C ASP A 147 -33.07 7.47 -23.38
N PHE A 148 -32.14 7.90 -24.25
CA PHE A 148 -31.44 6.99 -25.15
C PHE A 148 -30.61 5.96 -24.37
N LEU A 149 -29.95 6.37 -23.28
CA LEU A 149 -29.22 5.44 -22.42
C LEU A 149 -30.16 4.44 -21.76
N ALA A 150 -31.31 4.89 -21.24
CA ALA A 150 -32.31 4.01 -20.64
C ALA A 150 -32.86 2.99 -21.65
N ARG A 151 -33.16 3.43 -22.88
CA ARG A 151 -33.55 2.53 -23.99
C ARG A 151 -32.47 1.50 -24.31
N ALA A 152 -31.21 1.94 -24.44
CA ALA A 152 -30.10 1.04 -24.70
C ALA A 152 -29.94 -0.01 -23.60
N GLN A 153 -30.10 0.36 -22.34
CA GLN A 153 -30.05 -0.57 -21.21
C GLN A 153 -31.21 -1.58 -21.25
N ALA A 154 -32.43 -1.14 -21.56
CA ALA A 154 -33.58 -2.03 -21.68
C ALA A 154 -33.41 -3.06 -22.82
N TYR A 155 -32.97 -2.62 -24.01
CA TYR A 155 -32.62 -3.54 -25.10
C TYR A 155 -31.46 -4.47 -24.73
N GLY A 156 -30.44 -3.94 -24.03
CA GLY A 156 -29.33 -4.73 -23.51
C GLY A 156 -29.78 -5.80 -22.51
N ASN A 157 -30.78 -5.51 -21.67
CA ASN A 157 -31.37 -6.48 -20.77
C ASN A 157 -32.16 -7.56 -21.52
N ALA A 158 -32.89 -7.21 -22.58
CA ALA A 158 -33.55 -8.21 -23.43
C ALA A 158 -32.55 -9.24 -23.97
N LEU A 159 -31.40 -8.77 -24.46
CA LEU A 159 -30.32 -9.60 -25.03
C LEU A 159 -29.64 -10.53 -24.01
N LYS A 160 -29.75 -10.27 -22.70
CA LYS A 160 -29.23 -11.18 -21.66
C LYS A 160 -30.02 -12.49 -21.60
N TYR A 161 -31.30 -12.44 -21.96
CA TYR A 161 -32.19 -13.61 -21.94
C TYR A 161 -32.27 -14.27 -23.31
N HIS A 162 -32.48 -13.48 -24.37
CA HIS A 162 -32.65 -14.02 -25.73
C HIS A 162 -32.28 -12.98 -26.79
N ALA A 163 -31.75 -13.44 -27.92
CA ALA A 163 -31.59 -12.61 -29.12
C ALA A 163 -32.98 -12.33 -29.74
N TYR A 164 -33.64 -11.27 -29.28
CA TYR A 164 -35.01 -10.93 -29.70
C TYR A 164 -35.03 -9.79 -30.71
N LYS A 165 -35.58 -10.06 -31.91
CA LYS A 165 -35.74 -9.09 -33.00
C LYS A 165 -34.44 -8.32 -33.27
N ASP A 166 -34.53 -7.01 -33.43
CA ASP A 166 -33.46 -6.05 -33.68
C ASP A 166 -32.90 -5.43 -32.38
N ALA A 167 -33.11 -6.05 -31.21
CA ALA A 167 -32.67 -5.49 -29.92
C ALA A 167 -31.17 -5.13 -29.89
N ALA A 168 -30.31 -5.89 -30.57
CA ALA A 168 -28.87 -5.59 -30.68
C ALA A 168 -28.63 -4.29 -31.46
N GLU A 169 -29.25 -4.14 -32.63
CA GLU A 169 -29.15 -2.92 -33.45
C GLU A 169 -29.73 -1.71 -32.72
N GLN A 170 -30.87 -1.88 -32.06
CA GLN A 170 -31.51 -0.82 -31.28
C GLN A 170 -30.65 -0.40 -30.08
N ARG A 171 -30.06 -1.35 -29.35
CA ARG A 171 -29.11 -1.04 -28.26
C ARG A 171 -27.95 -0.19 -28.78
N ASP A 172 -27.34 -0.60 -29.89
CA ASP A 172 -26.16 0.08 -30.42
C ASP A 172 -26.51 1.47 -30.97
N THR A 173 -27.67 1.60 -31.64
CA THR A 173 -28.20 2.87 -32.12
C THR A 173 -28.48 3.85 -30.98
N ASN A 174 -29.17 3.41 -29.93
CA ASN A 174 -29.49 4.26 -28.78
C ASN A 174 -28.22 4.61 -27.98
N THR A 175 -27.26 3.68 -27.85
CA THR A 175 -25.96 3.95 -27.22
C THR A 175 -25.20 5.05 -27.99
N ARG A 176 -25.19 4.98 -29.32
CA ARG A 176 -24.57 6.00 -30.16
C ARG A 176 -25.24 7.36 -29.99
N LEU A 177 -26.58 7.42 -29.98
CA LEU A 177 -27.33 8.67 -29.82
C LEU A 177 -27.12 9.30 -28.44
N TYR A 178 -27.00 8.50 -27.39
CA TYR A 178 -26.61 8.98 -26.06
C TYR A 178 -25.25 9.68 -26.10
N TRP A 179 -24.22 9.00 -26.63
CA TRP A 179 -22.87 9.57 -26.71
C TRP A 179 -22.79 10.78 -27.64
N GLN A 180 -23.59 10.80 -28.70
CA GLN A 180 -23.74 11.97 -29.56
C GLN A 180 -24.28 13.18 -28.78
N GLY A 181 -25.29 12.98 -27.91
CA GLY A 181 -25.84 14.02 -27.06
C GLY A 181 -24.84 14.53 -26.01
N VAL A 182 -24.04 13.64 -25.40
CA VAL A 182 -22.95 14.02 -24.48
C VAL A 182 -21.92 14.88 -25.23
N ALA A 183 -21.49 14.45 -26.41
CA ALA A 183 -20.54 15.20 -27.23
C ALA A 183 -21.09 16.55 -27.69
N GLU A 184 -22.39 16.64 -27.98
CA GLU A 184 -23.05 17.90 -28.34
C GLU A 184 -23.02 18.92 -27.21
N GLU A 185 -23.33 18.52 -25.99
CA GLU A 185 -23.31 19.40 -24.82
C GLU A 185 -21.93 20.02 -24.58
N HIS A 186 -20.89 19.18 -24.60
CA HIS A 186 -19.49 19.63 -24.49
C HIS A 186 -19.07 20.50 -25.66
N TYR A 187 -19.44 20.15 -26.90
CA TYR A 187 -19.14 20.95 -28.08
C TYR A 187 -19.75 22.36 -28.00
N LEU A 188 -21.01 22.48 -27.56
CA LEU A 188 -21.68 23.77 -27.40
C LEU A 188 -21.02 24.61 -26.30
N ARG A 189 -20.70 24.02 -25.15
CA ARG A 189 -19.93 24.70 -24.09
C ARG A 189 -18.55 25.17 -24.58
N GLY A 190 -17.87 24.35 -25.38
CA GLY A 190 -16.62 24.72 -26.03
C GLY A 190 -16.79 25.94 -26.95
N LYS A 191 -17.86 25.99 -27.75
CA LYS A 191 -18.18 27.16 -28.58
C LYS A 191 -18.49 28.43 -27.78
N ASP A 192 -19.22 28.30 -26.68
CA ASP A 192 -19.50 29.44 -25.80
C ASP A 192 -18.22 29.96 -25.14
N ALA A 193 -17.33 29.05 -24.72
CA ALA A 193 -16.01 29.40 -24.19
C ALA A 193 -15.12 30.11 -25.23
N ILE A 194 -15.17 29.69 -26.51
CA ILE A 194 -14.52 30.40 -27.61
C ILE A 194 -15.05 31.83 -27.73
N ALA A 195 -16.37 32.01 -27.71
CA ALA A 195 -17.00 33.33 -27.82
C ALA A 195 -16.61 34.25 -26.63
N ALA A 196 -16.48 33.66 -25.43
CA ALA A 196 -15.99 34.34 -24.23
C ALA A 196 -14.45 34.52 -24.19
N LYS A 197 -13.71 34.06 -25.21
CA LYS A 197 -12.23 34.05 -25.28
C LYS A 197 -11.58 33.28 -24.13
N ASN A 198 -12.28 32.35 -23.51
CA ASN A 198 -11.73 31.44 -22.52
C ASN A 198 -11.16 30.19 -23.23
N TYR A 199 -9.99 30.34 -23.84
CA TYR A 199 -9.41 29.30 -24.69
C TYR A 199 -9.00 28.03 -23.93
N ARG A 200 -8.70 28.14 -22.63
CA ARG A 200 -8.44 26.97 -21.79
C ARG A 200 -9.70 26.11 -21.67
N LEU A 201 -10.81 26.71 -21.22
CA LEU A 201 -12.08 26.02 -21.09
C LEU A 201 -12.58 25.51 -22.46
N ALA A 202 -12.39 26.29 -23.53
CA ALA A 202 -12.72 25.86 -24.88
C ALA A 202 -11.97 24.57 -25.26
N SER A 203 -10.66 24.51 -25.03
CA SER A 203 -9.86 23.32 -25.28
C SER A 203 -10.30 22.14 -24.41
N GLU A 204 -10.56 22.36 -23.13
CA GLU A 204 -11.05 21.32 -22.20
C GLU A 204 -12.38 20.72 -22.70
N GLU A 205 -13.40 21.55 -22.93
CA GLU A 205 -14.73 21.12 -23.37
C GLU A 205 -14.71 20.46 -24.76
N LEU A 206 -13.91 20.95 -25.71
CA LEU A 206 -13.78 20.31 -27.02
C LEU A 206 -13.05 18.96 -26.93
N GLY A 207 -12.09 18.83 -26.00
CA GLY A 207 -11.43 17.56 -25.70
C GLY A 207 -12.40 16.51 -25.12
N GLU A 208 -13.32 16.95 -24.25
CA GLU A 208 -14.39 16.09 -23.73
C GLU A 208 -15.38 15.68 -24.84
N ALA A 209 -15.75 16.59 -25.74
CA ALA A 209 -16.59 16.26 -26.89
C ALA A 209 -15.96 15.20 -27.81
N LEU A 210 -14.64 15.26 -28.02
CA LEU A 210 -13.89 14.25 -28.77
C LEU A 210 -13.90 12.90 -28.05
N SER A 211 -13.60 12.92 -26.75
CA SER A 211 -13.49 11.71 -25.93
C SER A 211 -14.83 10.99 -25.83
N ALA A 212 -15.93 11.73 -25.63
CA ALA A 212 -17.28 11.18 -25.53
C ALA A 212 -17.74 10.44 -26.80
N TYR A 213 -17.29 10.88 -27.99
CA TYR A 213 -17.72 10.31 -29.26
C TYR A 213 -16.65 9.47 -29.98
N ALA A 214 -15.50 9.23 -29.34
CA ALA A 214 -14.31 8.64 -29.97
C ALA A 214 -14.57 7.30 -30.67
N ALA A 215 -15.44 6.45 -30.11
CA ALA A 215 -15.82 5.17 -30.69
C ALA A 215 -16.52 5.28 -32.06
N TYR A 216 -17.06 6.46 -32.38
CA TYR A 216 -17.83 6.76 -33.59
C TYR A 216 -17.14 7.80 -34.48
N GLY A 217 -15.88 8.15 -34.18
CA GLY A 217 -15.10 9.17 -34.88
C GLY A 217 -15.12 10.53 -34.18
N SER A 218 -14.92 11.61 -34.95
CA SER A 218 -14.95 12.97 -34.40
C SER A 218 -16.36 13.54 -34.45
N TYR A 219 -16.81 14.16 -33.35
CA TYR A 219 -18.08 14.89 -33.34
C TYR A 219 -17.93 16.24 -34.05
N LYS A 220 -18.57 16.42 -35.20
CA LYS A 220 -18.47 17.65 -36.03
C LYS A 220 -16.98 18.03 -36.27
N ASP A 221 -16.63 19.30 -36.13
CA ASP A 221 -15.28 19.85 -36.25
C ASP A 221 -14.54 19.98 -34.91
N SER A 222 -14.98 19.27 -33.86
CA SER A 222 -14.39 19.33 -32.50
C SER A 222 -12.88 19.12 -32.48
N GLN A 223 -12.33 18.22 -33.32
CA GLN A 223 -10.88 17.97 -33.40
C GLN A 223 -10.12 19.21 -33.88
N VAL A 224 -10.60 19.82 -34.96
CA VAL A 224 -9.99 21.01 -35.56
C VAL A 224 -10.05 22.18 -34.58
N LEU A 225 -11.20 22.36 -33.91
CA LEU A 225 -11.36 23.41 -32.91
C LEU A 225 -10.47 23.15 -31.68
N TYR A 226 -10.43 21.92 -31.17
CA TYR A 226 -9.57 21.53 -30.05
C TYR A 226 -8.11 21.86 -30.34
N ASP A 227 -7.58 21.39 -31.47
CA ASP A 227 -6.17 21.58 -31.82
C ASP A 227 -5.83 23.08 -32.00
N LYS A 228 -6.77 23.86 -32.54
CA LYS A 228 -6.60 25.31 -32.69
C LYS A 228 -6.57 26.02 -31.35
N TYR A 229 -7.53 25.76 -30.46
CA TYR A 229 -7.68 26.50 -29.22
C TYR A 229 -6.76 26.00 -28.10
N ASP A 230 -6.40 24.70 -28.07
CA ASP A 230 -5.33 24.16 -27.21
C ASP A 230 -4.00 24.86 -27.52
N ARG A 231 -3.68 25.01 -28.81
CA ARG A 231 -2.47 25.73 -29.24
C ARG A 231 -2.49 27.19 -28.80
N ILE A 232 -3.59 27.91 -29.00
CA ILE A 232 -3.73 29.32 -28.60
C ILE A 232 -3.56 29.46 -27.08
N TYR A 233 -4.31 28.66 -26.30
CA TYR A 233 -4.23 28.64 -24.85
C TYR A 233 -2.79 28.40 -24.37
N ARG A 234 -2.15 27.33 -24.85
CA ARG A 234 -0.78 26.98 -24.44
C ARG A 234 0.24 28.01 -24.88
N SER A 235 0.05 28.65 -26.04
CA SER A 235 0.90 29.76 -26.48
C SER A 235 0.78 30.97 -25.55
N ASP A 236 -0.44 31.35 -25.16
CA ASP A 236 -0.67 32.47 -24.25
C ASP A 236 -0.09 32.18 -22.86
N GLU A 237 -0.33 30.99 -22.33
CA GLU A 237 0.17 30.59 -21.02
C GLU A 237 1.69 30.42 -21.00
N SER A 238 2.29 29.85 -22.06
CA SER A 238 3.74 29.82 -22.26
C SER A 238 4.34 31.22 -22.24
N ARG A 239 3.76 32.17 -23.00
CA ARG A 239 4.21 33.58 -23.01
C ARG A 239 4.09 34.22 -21.64
N ARG A 240 2.99 33.98 -20.92
CA ARG A 240 2.76 34.51 -19.57
C ARG A 240 3.84 34.00 -18.60
N LEU A 241 4.06 32.69 -18.55
CA LEU A 241 5.08 32.07 -17.70
C LEU A 241 6.49 32.56 -18.05
N TYR A 242 6.80 32.68 -19.34
CA TYR A 242 8.07 33.18 -19.82
C TYR A 242 8.31 34.64 -19.39
N GLN A 243 7.30 35.52 -19.48
CA GLN A 243 7.41 36.90 -19.00
C GLN A 243 7.53 36.97 -17.48
N GLN A 244 6.78 36.13 -16.75
CA GLN A 244 6.92 36.02 -15.31
C GLN A 244 8.35 35.63 -14.91
N ALA A 245 8.95 34.65 -15.58
CA ALA A 245 10.35 34.26 -15.37
C ALA A 245 11.31 35.43 -15.65
N LYS A 246 11.07 36.21 -16.71
CA LYS A 246 11.86 37.43 -17.02
C LYS A 246 11.75 38.50 -15.94
N GLU A 247 10.58 38.71 -15.35
CA GLU A 247 10.41 39.68 -14.26
C GLU A 247 11.14 39.24 -12.99
N VAL A 248 11.01 37.96 -12.60
CA VAL A 248 11.75 37.42 -11.45
C VAL A 248 13.27 37.55 -11.68
N LEU A 249 13.73 37.25 -12.89
CA LEU A 249 15.14 37.32 -13.26
C LEU A 249 15.76 38.72 -13.05
N LYS A 250 15.00 39.82 -13.22
CA LYS A 250 15.53 41.19 -13.00
C LYS A 250 16.00 41.40 -11.56
N THR A 251 15.32 40.75 -10.61
CA THR A 251 15.59 40.87 -9.17
C THR A 251 16.40 39.71 -8.60
N ALA A 252 16.59 38.63 -9.37
CA ALA A 252 17.40 37.48 -8.97
C ALA A 252 18.85 37.87 -8.65
N ARG A 253 19.30 37.51 -7.46
CA ARG A 253 20.69 37.73 -6.98
C ARG A 253 21.32 36.47 -6.42
N LEU A 254 20.51 35.55 -5.92
CA LEU A 254 20.92 34.29 -5.34
C LEU A 254 20.87 33.17 -6.39
N LYS A 255 21.68 32.14 -6.20
CA LYS A 255 21.59 30.88 -6.97
C LYS A 255 20.21 30.24 -6.79
N SER A 256 19.59 30.36 -5.63
CA SER A 256 18.21 29.91 -5.39
C SER A 256 17.22 30.59 -6.32
N ASP A 257 17.38 31.91 -6.53
CA ASP A 257 16.53 32.67 -7.44
C ASP A 257 16.73 32.16 -8.87
N TYR A 258 17.97 31.91 -9.29
CA TYR A 258 18.25 31.36 -10.62
C TYR A 258 17.68 29.95 -10.81
N ARG A 259 17.62 29.11 -9.76
CA ARG A 259 16.93 27.81 -9.80
C ARG A 259 15.43 27.98 -10.01
N MET A 260 14.80 28.95 -9.32
CA MET A 260 13.39 29.27 -9.52
C MET A 260 13.12 29.80 -10.93
N VAL A 261 13.94 30.73 -11.41
CA VAL A 261 13.85 31.27 -12.78
C VAL A 261 14.00 30.16 -13.83
N ALA A 262 14.96 29.24 -13.64
CA ALA A 262 15.14 28.10 -14.51
C ALA A 262 13.91 27.18 -14.55
N ALA A 263 13.29 26.94 -13.40
CA ALA A 263 12.06 26.15 -13.30
C ALA A 263 10.88 26.83 -14.01
N ASP A 264 10.74 28.16 -13.88
CA ASP A 264 9.66 28.90 -14.55
C ASP A 264 9.85 28.95 -16.08
N PHE A 265 11.08 29.12 -16.57
CA PHE A 265 11.38 28.96 -17.99
C PHE A 265 11.10 27.53 -18.48
N GLN A 266 11.45 26.51 -17.69
CA GLN A 266 11.16 25.12 -18.04
C GLN A 266 9.65 24.90 -18.16
N ARG A 267 8.83 25.39 -17.22
CA ARG A 267 7.37 25.32 -17.31
C ARG A 267 6.82 26.01 -18.55
N ALA A 268 7.37 27.17 -18.90
CA ALA A 268 6.99 27.91 -20.11
C ALA A 268 7.29 27.11 -21.39
N TYR A 269 8.39 26.36 -21.43
CA TYR A 269 8.70 25.44 -22.52
C TYR A 269 7.74 24.24 -22.54
N ASP A 270 7.61 23.55 -21.40
CA ASP A 270 6.88 22.28 -21.30
C ASP A 270 5.42 22.41 -21.72
N ILE A 271 4.75 23.51 -21.34
CA ILE A 271 3.33 23.69 -21.64
C ILE A 271 3.03 23.76 -23.15
N HIS A 272 3.98 24.25 -23.95
CA HIS A 272 3.83 24.40 -25.39
C HIS A 272 4.64 23.36 -26.20
N ALA A 273 5.46 22.54 -25.56
CA ALA A 273 6.39 21.63 -26.23
C ALA A 273 5.75 20.72 -27.28
N LYS A 274 4.49 20.29 -27.08
CA LYS A 274 3.68 19.52 -28.07
C LYS A 274 3.56 20.23 -29.43
N TYR A 275 3.58 21.55 -29.45
CA TYR A 275 3.46 22.39 -30.65
C TYR A 275 4.80 22.98 -31.09
N GLY A 276 5.91 22.52 -30.51
CA GLY A 276 7.25 23.03 -30.76
C GLY A 276 7.63 24.18 -29.83
N GLU A 277 8.81 24.73 -30.08
CA GLU A 277 9.39 25.78 -29.27
C GLU A 277 8.87 27.16 -29.71
N LEU A 278 8.19 27.87 -28.80
CA LEU A 278 7.58 29.18 -29.07
C LEU A 278 8.57 30.34 -28.92
N ASN A 279 9.55 30.18 -28.05
CA ASN A 279 10.59 31.13 -27.65
C ASN A 279 11.79 30.33 -27.12
N ASP A 280 12.88 31.00 -26.77
CA ASP A 280 14.10 30.36 -26.25
C ASP A 280 13.98 29.85 -24.78
N ALA A 281 12.77 29.57 -24.29
CA ALA A 281 12.51 29.14 -22.90
C ALA A 281 13.40 27.97 -22.48
N ARG A 282 13.61 26.98 -23.34
CA ARG A 282 14.45 25.82 -23.01
C ARG A 282 15.91 26.24 -22.81
N ALA A 283 16.46 27.01 -23.74
CA ALA A 283 17.84 27.51 -23.65
C ALA A 283 18.03 28.44 -22.43
N GLN A 284 17.03 29.27 -22.11
CA GLN A 284 17.03 30.08 -20.90
C GLN A 284 16.99 29.21 -19.63
N ALA A 285 16.12 28.19 -19.59
CA ALA A 285 16.06 27.26 -18.46
C ALA A 285 17.41 26.59 -18.21
N GLU A 286 18.09 26.11 -19.26
CA GLU A 286 19.42 25.51 -19.16
C GLU A 286 20.48 26.52 -18.66
N THR A 287 20.48 27.74 -19.21
CA THR A 287 21.40 28.82 -18.81
C THR A 287 21.27 29.17 -17.33
N TRP A 288 20.04 29.37 -16.85
CA TRP A 288 19.79 29.76 -15.46
C TRP A 288 19.93 28.58 -14.49
N ARG A 289 19.65 27.35 -14.94
CA ARG A 289 19.93 26.14 -14.17
C ARG A 289 21.42 26.02 -13.88
N ALA A 290 22.28 26.26 -14.87
CA ALA A 290 23.73 26.26 -14.70
C ALA A 290 24.20 27.36 -13.73
N ARG A 291 23.61 28.56 -13.78
CA ARG A 291 23.91 29.64 -12.83
C ARG A 291 23.41 29.35 -11.40
N GLY A 292 22.34 28.58 -11.27
CA GLY A 292 21.77 28.14 -9.99
C GLY A 292 22.54 27.01 -9.30
N VAL A 293 23.62 26.48 -9.90
CA VAL A 293 24.47 25.43 -9.29
C VAL A 293 25.35 26.03 -8.20
N VAL A 294 25.34 25.41 -7.03
CA VAL A 294 26.25 25.69 -5.91
C VAL A 294 27.46 24.78 -6.04
N THR A 295 28.65 25.37 -6.14
CA THR A 295 29.90 24.62 -6.18
C THR A 295 30.47 24.46 -4.78
N VAL A 296 30.78 23.22 -4.41
CA VAL A 296 31.26 22.88 -3.06
C VAL A 296 32.61 22.17 -3.16
N ALA A 297 33.58 22.61 -2.36
CA ALA A 297 34.81 21.88 -2.12
C ALA A 297 34.75 21.26 -0.72
N LEU A 298 35.11 19.98 -0.61
CA LEU A 298 35.18 19.25 0.65
C LEU A 298 36.62 18.87 0.93
N ARG A 299 37.11 19.19 2.13
CA ARG A 299 38.36 18.69 2.67
C ARG A 299 38.08 17.87 3.91
N SER A 300 38.50 16.62 3.91
CA SER A 300 38.52 15.78 5.09
C SER A 300 39.84 15.02 5.20
N ASP A 301 40.27 14.75 6.42
CA ASP A 301 41.35 13.81 6.72
C ASP A 301 40.87 12.35 6.73
N ASP A 302 39.56 12.11 6.58
CA ASP A 302 38.94 10.78 6.52
C ASP A 302 38.20 10.58 5.19
N VAL A 303 38.70 9.64 4.37
CA VAL A 303 38.17 9.34 3.04
C VAL A 303 36.75 8.75 3.09
N GLY A 304 36.42 7.98 4.14
CA GLY A 304 35.08 7.42 4.32
C GLY A 304 34.07 8.51 4.62
N LEU A 305 34.42 9.39 5.55
CA LEU A 305 33.62 10.57 5.87
C LEU A 305 33.39 11.48 4.66
N GLU A 306 34.41 11.66 3.81
CA GLU A 306 34.29 12.43 2.57
C GLU A 306 33.21 11.87 1.65
N TYR A 307 33.19 10.54 1.45
CA TYR A 307 32.21 9.86 0.61
C TYR A 307 30.79 10.04 1.15
N ASP A 308 30.58 9.83 2.45
CA ASP A 308 29.27 9.90 3.06
C ASP A 308 28.69 11.31 3.05
N VAL A 309 29.50 12.32 3.35
CA VAL A 309 29.07 13.73 3.29
C VAL A 309 28.73 14.15 1.86
N LYS A 310 29.49 13.67 0.87
CA LYS A 310 29.16 13.91 -0.55
C LYS A 310 27.82 13.31 -0.93
N ASN A 311 27.49 12.12 -0.43
CA ASN A 311 26.21 11.47 -0.67
C ASN A 311 25.06 12.20 0.03
N TRP A 312 25.22 12.58 1.30
CA TRP A 312 24.20 13.31 2.05
C TRP A 312 23.88 14.67 1.42
N LEU A 313 24.89 15.38 0.92
CA LEU A 313 24.74 16.65 0.19
C LEU A 313 24.50 16.48 -1.32
N GLY A 314 24.20 15.27 -1.80
CA GLY A 314 24.08 14.88 -3.21
C GLY A 314 22.86 15.44 -3.95
N GLN A 315 22.60 16.74 -3.82
CA GLN A 315 21.49 17.43 -4.46
C GLN A 315 21.82 17.79 -5.93
N SER A 316 20.81 17.82 -6.80
CA SER A 316 20.98 18.10 -8.24
C SER A 316 21.57 19.48 -8.55
N TYR A 317 21.51 20.42 -7.61
CA TYR A 317 22.09 21.75 -7.71
C TYR A 317 23.45 21.89 -7.03
N VAL A 318 23.97 20.83 -6.39
CA VAL A 318 25.30 20.81 -5.78
C VAL A 318 26.29 20.17 -6.75
N ARG A 319 27.43 20.84 -6.97
CA ARG A 319 28.51 20.33 -7.79
C ARG A 319 29.83 20.35 -7.04
N TRP A 320 30.43 19.19 -6.86
CA TRP A 320 31.73 19.04 -6.23
C TRP A 320 32.85 19.55 -7.14
N VAL A 321 33.71 20.41 -6.61
CA VAL A 321 34.85 21.01 -7.33
C VAL A 321 36.09 21.05 -6.45
N ASN A 322 37.26 21.29 -7.06
CA ASN A 322 38.48 21.60 -6.32
C ASN A 322 38.42 23.02 -5.72
N ASP A 323 39.16 23.26 -4.64
CA ASP A 323 39.07 24.47 -3.79
C ASP A 323 39.12 25.84 -4.49
N GLY A 324 39.77 25.93 -5.64
CA GLY A 324 39.99 27.21 -6.32
C GLY A 324 38.72 27.88 -6.84
N ALA A 325 37.66 27.11 -7.10
CA ALA A 325 36.45 27.59 -7.79
C ALA A 325 35.14 27.35 -7.00
N ALA A 326 35.23 27.01 -5.71
CA ALA A 326 34.06 26.68 -4.89
C ALA A 326 33.37 27.92 -4.30
N ASP A 327 32.03 27.93 -4.36
CA ASP A 327 31.18 28.90 -3.65
C ASP A 327 31.22 28.67 -2.13
N VAL A 328 31.32 27.40 -1.73
CA VAL A 328 31.41 26.96 -0.33
C VAL A 328 32.53 25.95 -0.16
N LYS A 329 33.33 26.12 0.89
CA LYS A 329 34.41 25.21 1.30
C LYS A 329 34.03 24.58 2.62
N LEU A 330 33.83 23.27 2.64
CA LEU A 330 33.52 22.48 3.81
C LEU A 330 34.80 21.76 4.27
N ASN A 331 35.23 22.02 5.49
CA ASN A 331 36.37 21.36 6.13
C ASN A 331 35.85 20.50 7.28
N LEU A 332 36.23 19.23 7.28
CA LEU A 332 35.94 18.26 8.33
C LEU A 332 37.27 17.73 8.85
N ARG A 333 37.53 17.90 10.15
CA ARG A 333 38.83 17.51 10.73
C ARG A 333 38.65 16.76 12.03
N TRP A 334 39.21 15.57 12.10
CA TRP A 334 39.29 14.81 13.34
C TRP A 334 40.46 15.27 14.20
N GLN A 335 40.23 15.31 15.51
CA GLN A 335 41.25 15.50 16.52
C GLN A 335 40.96 14.53 17.66
N ASP A 336 42.00 13.94 18.24
CA ASP A 336 41.83 13.08 19.39
C ASP A 336 42.85 13.36 20.49
N ARG A 337 42.43 13.09 21.73
CA ARG A 337 43.29 13.14 22.91
C ARG A 337 43.11 11.83 23.67
N TYR A 338 44.18 11.05 23.76
CA TYR A 338 44.21 9.78 24.46
C TYR A 338 45.17 9.84 25.65
N ASP A 339 44.76 9.26 26.77
CA ASP A 339 45.59 9.09 27.95
C ASP A 339 45.31 7.72 28.59
N GLU A 340 46.36 7.10 29.12
CA GLU A 340 46.29 5.78 29.73
C GLU A 340 47.13 5.66 31.00
N ARG A 341 46.58 4.93 31.96
CA ARG A 341 47.24 4.52 33.20
C ARG A 341 47.17 3.01 33.27
N ARG A 342 48.33 2.36 33.22
CA ARG A 342 48.44 0.91 33.27
C ARG A 342 49.01 0.42 34.58
N ASN A 343 48.46 -0.69 35.06
CA ASN A 343 49.01 -1.48 36.14
C ASN A 343 49.26 -0.65 37.42
N ASP A 344 48.34 0.27 37.74
CA ASP A 344 48.37 0.92 39.05
C ASP A 344 48.12 -0.14 40.11
N ARG A 345 49.18 -0.46 40.86
CA ARG A 345 49.29 -1.68 41.65
C ARG A 345 49.28 -1.34 43.12
N SER A 346 48.27 -1.86 43.81
CA SER A 346 48.22 -1.88 45.27
C SER A 346 48.42 -3.31 45.78
N VAL A 347 49.21 -3.45 46.85
CA VAL A 347 49.51 -4.73 47.48
C VAL A 347 49.13 -4.63 48.95
N THR A 348 48.25 -5.52 49.39
CA THR A 348 47.82 -5.62 50.77
C THR A 348 48.29 -6.95 51.34
N ALA A 349 49.08 -6.89 52.42
CA ALA A 349 49.47 -8.09 53.15
C ALA A 349 48.24 -8.70 53.85
N MET A 350 48.08 -10.02 53.72
CA MET A 350 46.96 -10.80 54.25
C MET A 350 47.52 -11.96 55.08
N SER A 351 46.74 -12.38 56.07
CA SER A 351 47.02 -13.60 56.82
C SER A 351 45.73 -14.30 57.21
N GLU A 352 45.66 -15.61 57.06
CA GLU A 352 44.51 -16.42 57.44
C GLU A 352 44.97 -17.72 58.09
N ASN A 353 44.30 -18.12 59.17
CA ASN A 353 44.46 -19.45 59.77
C ASN A 353 43.43 -20.40 59.18
N VAL A 354 43.88 -21.31 58.32
CA VAL A 354 42.99 -22.29 57.69
C VAL A 354 43.02 -23.57 58.51
N LYS A 355 41.83 -23.98 58.95
CA LYS A 355 41.62 -25.24 59.64
C LYS A 355 41.61 -26.39 58.63
N SER A 356 42.53 -27.33 58.80
CA SER A 356 42.57 -28.60 58.08
C SER A 356 42.45 -29.76 59.07
N ARG A 357 41.89 -30.89 58.63
CA ARG A 357 41.78 -32.08 59.48
C ARG A 357 43.02 -32.94 59.27
N ALA A 358 43.83 -33.08 60.30
CA ALA A 358 45.04 -33.89 60.26
C ALA A 358 44.88 -35.15 61.11
N GLN A 359 45.59 -36.20 60.74
CA GLN A 359 45.67 -37.44 61.50
C GLN A 359 46.99 -37.48 62.25
N ARG A 360 46.95 -37.87 63.53
CA ARG A 360 48.15 -38.31 64.26
C ARG A 360 47.93 -39.73 64.76
N THR A 361 48.97 -40.54 64.66
CA THR A 361 48.98 -41.87 65.26
C THR A 361 49.51 -41.75 66.69
N LYS A 362 48.70 -42.20 67.65
CA LYS A 362 49.10 -42.26 69.06
C LYS A 362 50.11 -43.38 69.29
N PRO A 363 50.88 -43.36 70.40
CA PRO A 363 51.86 -44.41 70.71
C PRO A 363 51.26 -45.82 70.79
N ASP A 364 49.96 -45.93 71.03
CA ASP A 364 49.19 -47.18 71.08
C ASP A 364 48.73 -47.69 69.69
N GLY A 365 49.10 -47.00 68.60
CA GLY A 365 48.73 -47.35 67.23
C GLY A 365 47.37 -46.81 66.77
N THR A 366 46.59 -46.14 67.63
CA THR A 366 45.29 -45.58 67.25
C THR A 366 45.43 -44.23 66.52
N VAL A 367 44.61 -44.01 65.49
CA VAL A 367 44.61 -42.76 64.71
C VAL A 367 43.59 -41.78 65.27
N GLU A 368 44.05 -40.60 65.68
CA GLU A 368 43.21 -39.50 66.15
C GLU A 368 43.19 -38.38 65.12
N TRP A 369 41.98 -37.94 64.78
CA TRP A 369 41.79 -36.73 64.00
C TRP A 369 41.83 -35.52 64.91
N TYR A 370 42.62 -34.52 64.54
CA TYR A 370 42.65 -33.25 65.22
C TYR A 370 42.57 -32.11 64.21
N ASP A 371 42.18 -30.95 64.72
CA ASP A 371 42.16 -29.73 63.95
C ASP A 371 43.59 -29.17 63.89
N ALA A 372 44.20 -29.25 62.72
CA ALA A 372 45.47 -28.59 62.44
C ALA A 372 45.18 -27.23 61.82
N TYR A 373 45.78 -26.19 62.39
CA TYR A 373 45.69 -24.84 61.85
C TYR A 373 46.99 -24.52 61.12
N THR A 374 46.89 -24.23 59.83
CA THR A 374 48.01 -23.72 59.04
C THR A 374 47.83 -22.23 58.88
N LEU A 375 48.80 -21.44 59.37
CA LEU A 375 48.84 -20.00 59.13
C LEU A 375 49.38 -19.76 57.72
N TYR A 376 48.54 -19.20 56.86
CA TYR A 376 48.94 -18.74 55.53
C TYR A 376 49.27 -17.24 55.58
N ARG A 377 50.41 -16.86 54.99
CA ARG A 377 50.80 -15.46 54.79
C ARG A 377 50.94 -15.19 53.30
N PHE A 378 50.07 -14.33 52.77
CA PHE A 378 50.00 -14.05 51.33
C PHE A 378 49.67 -12.58 51.09
N ASN A 379 49.75 -12.14 49.85
CA ASN A 379 49.41 -10.79 49.45
C ASN A 379 48.16 -10.80 48.56
N LYS A 380 47.23 -9.87 48.80
CA LYS A 380 46.22 -9.49 47.83
C LYS A 380 46.83 -8.39 46.94
N VAL A 381 46.92 -8.66 45.64
CA VAL A 381 47.32 -7.68 44.63
C VAL A 381 46.08 -7.20 43.91
N ARG A 382 45.93 -5.88 43.82
CA ARG A 382 44.91 -5.23 42.99
C ARG A 382 45.62 -4.34 41.97
N GLU A 383 45.41 -4.66 40.69
CA GLU A 383 45.92 -3.90 39.54
C GLU A 383 44.76 -3.21 38.85
N ILE A 384 44.89 -1.91 38.64
CA ILE A 384 43.92 -1.08 37.93
C ILE A 384 44.59 -0.57 36.65
N SER A 385 43.90 -0.78 35.52
CA SER A 385 44.25 -0.16 34.25
C SER A 385 43.05 0.67 33.80
N GLU A 386 43.26 1.97 33.59
CA GLU A 386 42.26 2.93 33.06
C GLU A 386 42.79 3.66 31.81
N ASN A 387 41.96 3.79 30.77
CA ASN A 387 42.25 4.65 29.63
C ASN A 387 41.01 5.46 29.28
N TRP A 388 41.26 6.61 28.65
CA TRP A 388 40.19 7.44 28.12
C TRP A 388 40.64 8.12 26.82
N LEU A 389 39.65 8.42 26.00
CA LEU A 389 39.77 9.06 24.70
C LEU A 389 38.74 10.18 24.63
N GLU A 390 39.18 11.39 24.32
CA GLU A 390 38.31 12.44 23.81
C GLU A 390 38.50 12.54 22.30
N LEU A 391 37.44 12.31 21.54
CA LEU A 391 37.42 12.45 20.09
C LEU A 391 36.60 13.68 19.72
N ARG A 392 37.14 14.48 18.81
CA ARG A 392 36.55 15.74 18.34
C ARG A 392 36.50 15.78 16.82
N LEU A 393 35.36 16.20 16.26
CA LEU A 393 35.19 16.53 14.86
C LEU A 393 34.90 18.02 14.72
N ASP A 394 35.79 18.74 14.05
CA ASP A 394 35.56 20.12 13.65
C ASP A 394 34.87 20.19 12.28
N ILE A 395 33.76 20.92 12.23
CA ILE A 395 32.96 21.13 11.02
C ILE A 395 32.99 22.63 10.71
N ASP A 396 33.54 23.02 9.57
CA ASP A 396 33.67 24.42 9.17
C ASP A 396 33.31 24.60 7.69
N ALA A 397 32.17 25.22 7.42
CA ALA A 397 31.78 25.69 6.09
C ALA A 397 32.08 27.18 5.97
N THR A 398 32.76 27.57 4.90
CA THR A 398 33.16 28.96 4.61
C THR A 398 32.88 29.34 3.16
N GLY A 399 32.81 30.64 2.87
CA GLY A 399 32.49 31.16 1.53
C GLY A 399 31.19 31.96 1.53
N GLN A 400 30.33 31.70 0.56
CA GLN A 400 29.00 32.34 0.45
C GLN A 400 28.03 31.87 1.54
N TYR A 401 28.22 30.66 2.06
CA TYR A 401 27.55 30.15 3.26
C TYR A 401 28.59 29.93 4.36
N ARG A 402 28.19 30.17 5.60
CA ARG A 402 29.05 29.99 6.78
C ARG A 402 28.34 29.15 7.81
N TYR A 403 29.04 28.13 8.28
CA TYR A 403 28.59 27.25 9.34
C TYR A 403 29.80 26.77 10.11
N ARG A 404 29.70 26.67 11.43
CA ARG A 404 30.76 26.13 12.26
C ARG A 404 30.17 25.40 13.43
N ASN A 405 30.59 24.16 13.62
CA ASN A 405 30.28 23.38 14.80
C ASN A 405 31.46 22.48 15.18
N THR A 406 31.45 22.00 16.41
CA THR A 406 32.40 21.03 16.91
C THR A 406 31.62 19.96 17.67
N LEU A 407 31.78 18.71 17.25
CA LEU A 407 31.23 17.56 17.93
C LEU A 407 32.33 16.90 18.75
N THR A 408 32.08 16.66 20.04
CA THR A 408 33.03 16.00 20.93
C THR A 408 32.36 14.81 21.59
N GLU A 409 33.09 13.71 21.73
CA GLU A 409 32.70 12.54 22.52
C GLU A 409 33.86 12.05 23.38
N THR A 410 33.54 11.50 24.54
CA THR A 410 34.53 10.96 25.46
C THR A 410 34.19 9.52 25.81
N GLU A 411 35.13 8.63 25.56
CA GLU A 411 35.04 7.20 25.81
C GLU A 411 36.13 6.78 26.79
N GLY A 412 35.88 5.77 27.61
CA GLY A 412 36.89 5.23 28.50
C GLY A 412 36.66 3.77 28.82
N SER A 413 37.72 3.10 29.24
CA SER A 413 37.64 1.73 29.74
C SER A 413 38.43 1.57 31.02
N ARG A 414 38.00 0.61 31.82
CA ARG A 414 38.57 0.32 33.13
C ARG A 414 38.55 -1.17 33.38
N ARG A 415 39.73 -1.72 33.68
CA ARG A 415 39.90 -3.11 34.09
C ARG A 415 40.54 -3.17 35.46
N VAL A 416 39.93 -3.95 36.35
CA VAL A 416 40.47 -4.25 37.68
C VAL A 416 40.78 -5.74 37.74
N GLU A 417 42.04 -6.07 37.97
CA GLU A 417 42.47 -7.44 38.25
C GLU A 417 42.80 -7.58 39.74
N GLU A 418 42.16 -8.55 40.39
CA GLU A 418 42.50 -8.96 41.75
C GLU A 418 43.05 -10.38 41.73
N TYR A 419 44.26 -10.55 42.27
CA TYR A 419 44.89 -11.86 42.40
C TYR A 419 45.74 -11.94 43.66
N TYR A 420 46.18 -13.15 44.01
CA TYR A 420 46.84 -13.43 45.28
C TYR A 420 48.21 -14.07 45.01
N THR A 421 49.23 -13.68 45.78
CA THR A 421 50.60 -14.19 45.64
C THR A 421 51.17 -14.64 47.00
N GLY A 422 52.10 -15.59 47.00
CA GLY A 422 52.66 -16.19 48.22
C GLY A 422 51.98 -17.51 48.60
N GLU A 423 51.92 -17.82 49.90
CA GLU A 423 51.23 -19.01 50.41
C GLU A 423 49.72 -18.76 50.46
N VAL A 424 49.03 -19.00 49.34
CA VAL A 424 47.61 -18.67 49.18
C VAL A 424 46.72 -19.90 49.49
N PRO A 425 45.75 -19.79 50.41
CA PRO A 425 44.73 -20.82 50.60
C PRO A 425 43.92 -21.13 49.33
N SER A 426 43.45 -22.38 49.17
CA SER A 426 42.79 -22.84 47.95
C SER A 426 41.45 -22.18 47.62
N ASN A 427 40.83 -21.50 48.58
CA ASN A 427 39.56 -20.76 48.44
C ASN A 427 39.72 -19.41 47.71
N TYR A 428 40.94 -18.89 47.54
CA TYR A 428 41.17 -17.64 46.82
C TYR A 428 41.35 -17.89 45.31
N ARG A 429 40.66 -17.09 44.50
CA ARG A 429 40.70 -17.16 43.03
C ARG A 429 40.98 -15.77 42.47
N ARG A 430 41.66 -15.71 41.32
CA ARG A 430 41.79 -14.49 40.53
C ARG A 430 40.39 -14.01 40.12
N ARG A 431 40.15 -12.70 40.21
CA ARG A 431 38.94 -12.03 39.76
C ARG A 431 39.32 -10.91 38.80
N SER A 432 38.52 -10.73 37.76
CA SER A 432 38.65 -9.61 36.83
C SER A 432 37.29 -8.92 36.73
N GLU A 433 37.30 -7.60 36.77
CA GLU A 433 36.12 -6.75 36.63
C GLU A 433 36.37 -5.70 35.54
N GLY A 434 35.37 -5.47 34.69
CA GLY A 434 35.47 -4.56 33.54
C GLY A 434 36.29 -5.11 32.38
N ASN A 435 36.57 -4.25 31.40
CA ASN A 435 37.39 -4.56 30.22
C ASN A 435 38.43 -3.47 29.98
N TRP A 436 39.53 -3.84 29.32
CA TRP A 436 40.53 -2.91 28.82
C TRP A 436 40.40 -2.85 27.31
N ASP A 437 39.73 -1.80 26.83
CA ASP A 437 39.50 -1.60 25.40
C ASP A 437 40.71 -0.93 24.76
N ARG A 438 40.99 -1.27 23.51
CA ARG A 438 42.07 -0.65 22.72
C ARG A 438 41.66 0.75 22.27
N ARG A 439 42.64 1.63 22.00
CA ARG A 439 42.38 2.98 21.47
C ARG A 439 41.48 2.97 20.23
N GLU A 440 41.67 2.02 19.31
CA GLU A 440 40.83 1.86 18.11
C GLU A 440 39.37 1.57 18.46
N GLU A 441 39.11 0.69 19.44
CA GLU A 441 37.76 0.37 19.91
C GLU A 441 37.09 1.58 20.57
N LEU A 442 37.84 2.39 21.31
CA LEU A 442 37.35 3.66 21.87
C LEU A 442 37.04 4.68 20.76
N ILE A 443 37.89 4.76 19.72
CA ILE A 443 37.67 5.64 18.56
C ILE A 443 36.40 5.23 17.81
N ASP A 444 36.20 3.94 17.55
CA ASP A 444 35.05 3.46 16.79
C ASP A 444 33.72 3.74 17.53
N ARG A 445 33.69 3.57 18.86
CA ARG A 445 32.52 3.95 19.67
C ARG A 445 32.27 5.45 19.65
N ALA A 446 33.30 6.26 19.91
CA ALA A 446 33.16 7.72 19.89
C ALA A 446 32.73 8.23 18.50
N ARG A 447 33.27 7.63 17.42
CA ARG A 447 32.87 7.92 16.03
C ARG A 447 31.40 7.61 15.79
N ALA A 448 30.91 6.46 16.23
CA ALA A 448 29.51 6.09 16.05
C ALA A 448 28.56 7.15 16.68
N HIS A 449 28.87 7.63 17.88
CA HIS A 449 28.10 8.69 18.55
C HIS A 449 28.22 10.06 17.87
N ILE A 450 29.40 10.42 17.37
CA ILE A 450 29.57 11.66 16.59
C ILE A 450 28.82 11.58 15.27
N TRP A 451 28.80 10.41 14.63
CA TRP A 451 28.16 10.18 13.33
C TRP A 451 26.66 10.47 13.36
N GLU A 452 25.96 10.03 14.41
CA GLU A 452 24.52 10.27 14.58
C GLU A 452 24.18 11.77 14.62
N ARG A 453 25.06 12.58 15.22
CA ARG A 453 24.86 14.02 15.35
C ARG A 453 25.31 14.79 14.11
N LEU A 454 26.39 14.33 13.47
CA LEU A 454 26.92 14.92 12.25
C LEU A 454 25.85 15.02 11.16
N HIS A 455 24.96 14.04 11.05
CA HIS A 455 23.90 14.06 10.05
C HIS A 455 23.04 15.35 10.13
N GLY A 456 22.69 15.78 11.35
CA GLY A 456 21.94 17.02 11.56
C GLY A 456 22.71 18.28 11.14
N ASP A 457 24.03 18.31 11.37
CA ASP A 457 24.88 19.43 10.93
C ASP A 457 24.98 19.48 9.40
N ILE A 458 25.07 18.31 8.75
CA ILE A 458 25.10 18.20 7.29
C ILE A 458 23.75 18.60 6.68
N ASP A 459 22.63 18.24 7.31
CA ASP A 459 21.29 18.69 6.90
C ASP A 459 21.15 20.21 6.99
N GLU A 460 21.65 20.82 8.07
CA GLU A 460 21.66 22.29 8.22
C GLU A 460 22.49 22.95 7.12
N ILE A 461 23.68 22.41 6.84
CA ILE A 461 24.52 22.87 5.73
C ILE A 461 23.74 22.74 4.42
N GLY A 462 23.12 21.60 4.15
CA GLY A 462 22.30 21.36 2.94
C GLY A 462 21.17 22.39 2.79
N ALA A 463 20.45 22.68 3.87
CA ALA A 463 19.42 23.72 3.89
C ALA A 463 20.01 25.14 3.70
N GLY A 464 21.24 25.37 4.14
CA GLY A 464 22.01 26.58 3.84
C GLY A 464 22.32 26.70 2.34
N LEU A 465 22.86 25.65 1.74
CA LEU A 465 23.17 25.60 0.29
C LEU A 465 21.92 25.78 -0.56
N ALA A 466 20.77 25.25 -0.12
CA ALA A 466 19.48 25.42 -0.80
C ALA A 466 19.00 26.88 -0.86
N ARG A 467 19.49 27.73 0.06
CA ARG A 467 19.13 29.16 0.16
C ARG A 467 20.17 30.09 -0.47
N LEU A 468 21.36 29.56 -0.80
CA LEU A 468 22.31 30.24 -1.69
C LEU A 468 21.73 30.33 -3.08
#